data_AF-A0A0S7ZZF6-F1
#
_entry.id   AF-A0A0S7ZZF6-F1
#
_cell.length_a   1.000
_cell.length_b   1.000
_cell.length_c   1.000
_cell.angle_alpha   90.00
_cell.angle_beta   90.00
_cell.angle_gamma   90.00
#
_symmetry.space_group_name_H-M   'P 1'
#
loop_
_entity.id
_entity.type
_entity.pdbx_description
1 polymer ?
#
loop_
_entity_poly.entity_id
_entity_poly.type
_entity_poly.pdbx_seq_one_letter_code
_entity_poly.pdbx_strand_id
1 'polypeptide(L)'
;MRSSSSKPLIKSPYIRLLLTLTALSVIAIPTVAAQGTTSDLAIPDPEYAPDSDGDGVIDFLDNCVFVANRDQRDADNDGYGSLCDADLNNDRIVNAADLGLFKQVYGTDDAVADFNGDGRVDDIDLGILRSQFFQPPGPSNPDSDRDGIPDKSDNCVIVANSDQRDTDNDGFGSICDPDLNNDFYVNFVDLGMFRQVYGSDDENADFNGDGLVDDADLDIMKAYFFGPPGPSKPDTDSDNIPDKSDNCTLVANNAQRDTDNDGFGNFCDPDLNNDLIVNVIDLGIFRQVFGTADENADFNGDGTVDTADLDIMKAYFFGPPGPSNPDTDGDNIPDKSDNCILVANSDQRDTDNDGFGNICDPDLTNDLIVNVADLAILRQVFGTNDENADFNGDGTVDTADLDIMKAYFYGPPGPSGVAPTLSETQ
;
A
#
# COMPACT_ATOMS: atom_id res chain seq x y z
N MET A 1 -75.91 -4.76 25.90
CA MET A 1 -76.38 -5.71 24.87
C MET A 1 -75.30 -6.76 24.66
N ARG A 2 -75.74 -8.01 24.46
CA ARG A 2 -75.05 -9.29 24.10
C ARG A 2 -73.74 -9.13 23.27
N SER A 3 -72.74 -10.02 23.25
CA SER A 3 -72.49 -11.37 23.81
C SER A 3 -70.99 -11.77 23.68
N SER A 4 -70.51 -12.59 24.64
CA SER A 4 -69.69 -13.83 24.51
C SER A 4 -68.86 -14.12 23.24
N SER A 5 -67.56 -14.42 23.38
CA SER A 5 -66.99 -15.80 23.38
C SER A 5 -65.44 -15.79 23.25
N SER A 6 -64.65 -16.14 24.28
CA SER A 6 -64.06 -17.48 24.63
C SER A 6 -62.84 -17.96 23.78
N LYS A 7 -61.68 -18.10 24.44
CA LYS A 7 -60.43 -18.81 24.01
C LYS A 7 -60.64 -20.34 23.82
N PRO A 8 -59.68 -21.14 23.29
CA PRO A 8 -58.48 -21.65 24.01
C PRO A 8 -57.20 -21.79 23.11
N LEU A 9 -55.92 -21.91 23.50
CA LEU A 9 -55.13 -22.54 24.59
C LEU A 9 -54.92 -24.07 24.49
N ILE A 10 -53.77 -24.51 23.94
CA ILE A 10 -53.13 -25.85 24.06
C ILE A 10 -51.60 -25.59 23.93
N LYS A 11 -50.70 -25.66 24.93
CA LYS A 11 -50.19 -26.71 25.87
C LYS A 11 -49.41 -27.88 25.23
N SER A 12 -48.06 -27.79 25.31
CA SER A 12 -46.97 -28.76 25.67
C SER A 12 -47.25 -30.28 25.66
N PRO A 13 -46.28 -31.17 25.31
CA PRO A 13 -45.42 -31.84 26.34
C PRO A 13 -43.92 -32.04 25.93
N TYR A 14 -42.92 -31.91 26.83
CA TYR A 14 -42.24 -32.95 27.68
C TYR A 14 -41.39 -33.98 26.86
N ILE A 15 -40.11 -34.31 27.14
CA ILE A 15 -39.53 -34.93 28.36
C ILE A 15 -37.98 -35.03 28.25
N ARG A 16 -37.28 -34.89 29.38
CA ARG A 16 -35.87 -35.27 29.65
C ARG A 16 -35.74 -36.76 30.00
N LEU A 17 -34.70 -37.47 29.54
CA LEU A 17 -34.02 -38.59 30.26
C LEU A 17 -32.76 -39.02 29.46
N LEU A 18 -31.51 -38.88 29.90
CA LEU A 18 -30.69 -39.63 30.89
C LEU A 18 -30.46 -41.14 30.59
N LEU A 19 -29.20 -41.58 30.85
CA LEU A 19 -28.59 -42.93 30.81
C LEU A 19 -28.02 -43.37 29.44
N THR A 20 -26.83 -43.97 29.29
CA THR A 20 -25.86 -44.60 30.21
C THR A 20 -24.51 -44.76 29.52
N LEU A 21 -23.42 -44.59 30.28
CA LEU A 21 -22.06 -44.98 29.94
C LEU A 21 -21.88 -46.48 30.25
N THR A 22 -21.52 -47.31 29.27
CA THR A 22 -21.00 -48.67 29.50
C THR A 22 -19.78 -48.93 28.65
N ALA A 23 -18.80 -49.58 29.28
CA ALA A 23 -17.41 -49.71 28.89
C ALA A 23 -17.09 -50.97 28.06
N LEU A 24 -15.80 -51.07 27.69
CA LEU A 24 -15.06 -52.19 27.07
C LEU A 24 -15.32 -52.39 25.57
N SER A 25 -14.35 -52.64 24.69
CA SER A 25 -13.06 -53.33 24.87
C SER A 25 -12.10 -53.04 23.71
N VAL A 26 -10.82 -53.00 24.04
CA VAL A 26 -9.65 -53.07 23.15
C VAL A 26 -9.65 -54.38 22.36
N ILE A 27 -9.40 -54.33 21.05
CA ILE A 27 -8.78 -55.42 20.28
C ILE A 27 -7.64 -54.83 19.44
N ALA A 28 -6.48 -55.47 19.54
CA ALA A 28 -5.22 -55.12 18.94
C ALA A 28 -5.08 -55.63 17.48
N ILE A 29 -4.51 -54.76 16.64
CA ILE A 29 -3.48 -54.91 15.57
C ILE A 29 -3.67 -56.03 14.50
N PRO A 30 -3.45 -55.72 13.21
CA PRO A 30 -2.15 -56.09 12.62
C PRO A 30 -1.48 -54.92 11.88
N THR A 31 -0.18 -54.78 12.11
CA THR A 31 0.76 -54.00 11.32
C THR A 31 0.94 -54.64 9.96
N VAL A 32 0.76 -53.85 8.90
CA VAL A 32 1.36 -54.10 7.58
C VAL A 32 1.95 -52.78 7.11
N ALA A 33 3.26 -52.80 6.83
CA ALA A 33 3.97 -51.73 6.16
C ALA A 33 3.67 -51.77 4.66
N ALA A 34 3.41 -50.62 4.04
CA ALA A 34 3.65 -50.35 2.63
C ALA A 34 3.69 -48.84 2.37
N GLN A 35 4.51 -48.47 1.40
CA GLN A 35 4.94 -47.12 1.01
C GLN A 35 3.83 -46.27 0.39
N GLY A 36 4.10 -44.98 0.25
CA GLY A 36 3.15 -43.88 0.10
C GLY A 36 2.22 -43.88 -1.11
N THR A 37 1.16 -43.07 -0.99
CA THR A 37 0.58 -42.22 -2.04
C THR A 37 -0.23 -41.10 -1.36
N THR A 38 -0.27 -39.96 -2.03
CA THR A 38 -0.74 -38.61 -1.66
C THR A 38 -2.27 -38.41 -1.73
N SER A 39 -2.71 -37.18 -1.33
CA SER A 39 -4.03 -36.51 -1.42
C SER A 39 -5.00 -36.73 -0.25
N ASP A 40 -5.26 -35.70 0.57
CA ASP A 40 -6.25 -34.66 0.26
C ASP A 40 -6.35 -33.58 1.37
N LEU A 41 -6.06 -32.33 0.99
CA LEU A 41 -6.38 -31.00 1.54
C LEU A 41 -5.15 -30.09 1.37
N ALA A 42 -4.90 -29.72 0.12
CA ALA A 42 -3.93 -28.71 -0.27
C ALA A 42 -4.50 -27.32 0.03
N ILE A 43 -3.93 -26.64 1.01
CA ILE A 43 -3.75 -25.18 0.94
C ILE A 43 -2.60 -24.99 -0.06
N PRO A 44 -2.69 -24.09 -1.06
CA PRO A 44 -1.58 -23.87 -1.98
C PRO A 44 -0.36 -23.40 -1.19
N ASP A 45 0.75 -24.09 -1.43
CA ASP A 45 2.08 -23.78 -0.95
C ASP A 45 2.45 -22.34 -1.38
N PRO A 46 3.12 -21.51 -0.55
CA PRO A 46 3.75 -20.27 -1.02
C PRO A 46 4.98 -20.53 -1.91
N GLU A 47 5.31 -21.79 -2.19
CA GLU A 47 6.53 -22.21 -2.86
C GLU A 47 6.31 -22.47 -4.37
N TYR A 48 5.97 -21.43 -5.15
CA TYR A 48 6.35 -21.32 -6.58
C TYR A 48 5.98 -19.94 -7.12
N ALA A 49 6.88 -18.96 -7.02
CA ALA A 49 6.87 -17.92 -8.03
C ALA A 49 7.09 -18.62 -9.38
N PRO A 50 6.22 -18.42 -10.38
CA PRO A 50 6.36 -19.10 -11.65
C PRO A 50 7.69 -18.73 -12.27
N ASP A 51 8.38 -19.74 -12.78
CA ASP A 51 9.60 -19.67 -13.58
C ASP A 51 9.27 -20.55 -14.79
N SER A 52 8.80 -19.88 -15.84
CA SER A 52 8.11 -20.46 -16.98
C SER A 52 9.07 -21.21 -17.91
N ASP A 53 10.36 -20.86 -17.90
CA ASP A 53 11.38 -21.52 -18.71
C ASP A 53 12.43 -22.31 -17.89
N GLY A 54 12.40 -22.18 -16.56
CA GLY A 54 13.19 -22.95 -15.61
C GLY A 54 14.65 -22.50 -15.51
N ASP A 55 14.97 -21.25 -15.81
CA ASP A 55 16.34 -20.74 -15.78
C ASP A 55 16.82 -20.30 -14.38
N GLY A 56 15.88 -20.21 -13.43
CA GLY A 56 16.09 -19.80 -12.05
C GLY A 56 15.84 -18.32 -11.77
N VAL A 57 15.29 -17.58 -12.73
CA VAL A 57 14.72 -16.23 -12.58
C VAL A 57 13.20 -16.38 -12.63
N ILE A 58 12.50 -15.72 -11.72
CA ILE A 58 11.03 -15.82 -11.65
C ILE A 58 10.42 -14.94 -12.76
N ASP A 59 9.27 -15.32 -13.32
CA ASP A 59 8.61 -14.67 -14.47
C ASP A 59 8.50 -13.14 -14.35
N PHE A 60 8.31 -12.62 -13.13
CA PHE A 60 8.18 -11.18 -12.90
C PHE A 60 9.53 -10.42 -13.00
N LEU A 61 10.64 -11.11 -12.74
CA LEU A 61 12.00 -10.56 -12.81
C LEU A 61 12.75 -11.00 -14.07
N ASP A 62 12.14 -11.85 -14.90
CA ASP A 62 12.74 -12.47 -16.06
C ASP A 62 12.50 -11.64 -17.34
N ASN A 63 13.57 -11.05 -17.87
CA ASN A 63 13.53 -10.29 -19.12
C ASN A 63 13.40 -11.18 -20.38
N CYS A 64 13.36 -12.51 -20.22
CA CYS A 64 12.93 -13.47 -21.23
C CYS A 64 12.09 -14.62 -20.66
N VAL A 65 10.94 -14.33 -20.02
CA VAL A 65 9.94 -15.28 -19.42
C VAL A 65 9.79 -16.69 -20.03
N PHE A 66 10.00 -16.86 -21.34
CA PHE A 66 9.83 -18.15 -22.03
C PHE A 66 11.11 -18.67 -22.71
N VAL A 67 12.26 -18.02 -22.51
CA VAL A 67 13.55 -18.32 -23.15
C VAL A 67 14.66 -18.20 -22.10
N ALA A 68 15.04 -19.35 -21.55
CA ALA A 68 15.99 -19.44 -20.45
C ALA A 68 17.28 -18.63 -20.68
N ASN A 69 17.49 -17.60 -19.87
CA ASN A 69 18.59 -16.65 -19.94
C ASN A 69 18.98 -16.19 -18.53
N ARG A 70 19.46 -17.12 -17.71
CA ARG A 70 19.81 -16.90 -16.30
C ARG A 70 20.73 -15.68 -16.03
N ASP A 71 21.52 -15.26 -17.00
CA ASP A 71 22.40 -14.10 -16.90
C ASP A 71 21.70 -12.76 -17.15
N GLN A 72 20.44 -12.80 -17.62
CA GLN A 72 19.53 -11.67 -17.83
C GLN A 72 20.17 -10.56 -18.66
N ARG A 73 21.09 -10.93 -19.57
CA ARG A 73 21.82 -9.97 -20.41
C ARG A 73 20.84 -9.19 -21.27
N ASP A 74 20.94 -7.88 -21.21
CA ASP A 74 20.18 -6.93 -22.02
C ASP A 74 21.20 -5.92 -22.62
N ALA A 75 21.34 -5.90 -23.94
CA ALA A 75 22.45 -5.23 -24.61
C ALA A 75 22.16 -3.75 -24.88
N ASP A 76 20.90 -3.42 -25.16
CA ASP A 76 20.43 -2.07 -25.47
C ASP A 76 19.60 -1.45 -24.34
N ASN A 77 19.36 -2.20 -23.25
CA ASN A 77 18.69 -1.79 -22.03
C ASN A 77 17.22 -1.42 -22.25
N ASP A 78 16.53 -2.16 -23.12
CA ASP A 78 15.12 -1.92 -23.43
C ASP A 78 14.16 -2.71 -22.50
N GLY A 79 14.70 -3.63 -21.69
CA GLY A 79 13.98 -4.49 -20.77
C GLY A 79 13.76 -5.91 -21.29
N TYR A 80 14.23 -6.26 -22.48
CA TYR A 80 14.24 -7.62 -23.01
C TYR A 80 15.64 -8.22 -23.01
N GLY A 81 15.72 -9.49 -22.63
CA GLY A 81 16.99 -10.19 -22.68
C GLY A 81 17.43 -10.42 -24.13
N SER A 82 18.74 -10.36 -24.37
CA SER A 82 19.34 -10.50 -25.71
C SER A 82 19.00 -11.83 -26.39
N LEU A 83 18.57 -12.86 -25.64
CA LEU A 83 18.15 -14.15 -26.18
C LEU A 83 16.72 -14.17 -26.73
N CYS A 84 15.87 -13.23 -26.31
CA CYS A 84 14.48 -13.09 -26.74
C CYS A 84 14.18 -11.76 -27.48
N ASP A 85 15.21 -10.94 -27.69
CA ASP A 85 15.12 -9.69 -28.45
C ASP A 85 15.93 -9.74 -29.75
N ALA A 86 15.27 -10.10 -30.86
CA ALA A 86 15.86 -10.09 -32.20
C ALA A 86 15.25 -9.03 -33.14
N ASP A 87 14.50 -8.06 -32.61
CA ASP A 87 13.92 -6.95 -33.38
C ASP A 87 14.88 -5.76 -33.41
N LEU A 88 15.94 -5.91 -34.21
CA LEU A 88 17.04 -4.92 -34.32
C LEU A 88 16.60 -3.53 -34.81
N ASN A 89 15.34 -3.37 -35.22
CA ASN A 89 14.80 -2.10 -35.72
C ASN A 89 13.63 -1.55 -34.88
N ASN A 90 13.24 -2.27 -33.83
CA ASN A 90 12.21 -1.94 -32.85
C ASN A 90 10.85 -1.63 -33.52
N ASP A 91 10.49 -2.36 -34.59
CA ASP A 91 9.19 -2.23 -35.29
C ASP A 91 8.15 -3.27 -34.86
N ARG A 92 8.43 -3.98 -33.76
CA ARG A 92 7.60 -4.97 -33.06
C ARG A 92 7.39 -6.27 -33.84
N ILE A 93 8.18 -6.54 -34.88
CA ILE A 93 8.05 -7.78 -35.67
C ILE A 93 9.43 -8.23 -36.15
N VAL A 94 9.92 -9.37 -35.65
CA VAL A 94 11.16 -9.97 -36.18
C VAL A 94 10.92 -10.50 -37.60
N ASN A 95 11.51 -9.84 -38.59
CA ASN A 95 11.26 -10.11 -39.99
C ASN A 95 12.50 -9.94 -40.91
N ALA A 96 12.26 -9.79 -42.20
CA ALA A 96 13.33 -9.65 -43.20
C ALA A 96 14.12 -8.32 -43.05
N ALA A 97 13.53 -7.30 -42.43
CA ALA A 97 14.18 -6.04 -42.10
C ALA A 97 15.30 -6.26 -41.08
N ASP A 98 15.02 -6.99 -39.99
CA ASP A 98 15.99 -7.33 -38.93
C ASP A 98 17.11 -8.20 -39.48
N LEU A 99 16.76 -9.21 -40.28
CA LEU A 99 17.78 -9.99 -41.00
C LEU A 99 18.65 -9.11 -41.92
N GLY A 100 18.07 -8.03 -42.44
CA GLY A 100 18.78 -7.01 -43.23
C GLY A 100 19.77 -6.21 -42.38
N LEU A 101 19.40 -5.82 -41.16
CA LEU A 101 20.27 -5.13 -40.20
C LEU A 101 21.35 -6.07 -39.66
N PHE A 102 20.98 -7.25 -39.20
CA PHE A 102 21.89 -8.29 -38.71
C PHE A 102 23.02 -8.60 -39.70
N LYS A 103 22.69 -8.71 -41.00
CA LYS A 103 23.70 -8.94 -42.06
C LYS A 103 24.71 -7.81 -42.21
N GLN A 104 24.40 -6.59 -41.78
CA GLN A 104 25.35 -5.46 -41.82
C GLN A 104 26.43 -5.59 -40.75
N VAL A 105 26.10 -6.24 -39.63
CA VAL A 105 26.97 -6.43 -38.46
C VAL A 105 27.51 -7.86 -38.34
N TYR A 106 27.21 -8.74 -39.29
CA TYR A 106 27.72 -10.12 -39.30
C TYR A 106 29.25 -10.18 -39.27
N GLY A 107 29.80 -10.90 -38.30
CA GLY A 107 31.24 -11.05 -38.06
C GLY A 107 31.88 -9.91 -37.28
N THR A 108 31.08 -9.00 -36.70
CA THR A 108 31.54 -7.92 -35.80
C THR A 108 31.35 -8.31 -34.34
N ASP A 109 31.67 -7.37 -33.44
CA ASP A 109 31.45 -7.40 -31.99
C ASP A 109 30.27 -6.49 -31.57
N ASP A 110 29.32 -6.25 -32.48
CA ASP A 110 28.11 -5.48 -32.17
C ASP A 110 27.32 -6.17 -31.05
N ALA A 111 27.20 -5.50 -29.91
CA ALA A 111 26.64 -6.08 -28.70
C ALA A 111 25.14 -6.40 -28.81
N VAL A 112 24.42 -5.65 -29.65
CA VAL A 112 22.96 -5.79 -29.82
C VAL A 112 22.63 -6.98 -30.72
N ALA A 113 23.45 -7.23 -31.74
CA ALA A 113 23.30 -8.41 -32.60
C ALA A 113 24.03 -9.68 -32.10
N ASP A 114 24.80 -9.57 -31.01
CA ASP A 114 25.43 -10.67 -30.26
C ASP A 114 24.44 -11.18 -29.22
N PHE A 115 23.45 -11.95 -29.68
CA PHE A 115 22.33 -12.43 -28.87
C PHE A 115 22.77 -13.45 -27.82
N ASN A 116 23.78 -14.27 -28.12
CA ASN A 116 24.28 -15.28 -27.20
C ASN A 116 25.35 -14.75 -26.21
N GLY A 117 25.81 -13.51 -26.39
CA GLY A 117 26.78 -12.84 -25.52
C GLY A 117 28.20 -13.41 -25.57
N ASP A 118 28.58 -14.14 -26.63
CA ASP A 118 29.90 -14.74 -26.77
C ASP A 118 30.98 -13.76 -27.29
N GLY A 119 30.55 -12.54 -27.62
CA GLY A 119 31.39 -11.44 -28.08
C GLY A 119 31.55 -11.39 -29.60
N ARG A 120 30.77 -12.16 -30.36
CA ARG A 120 30.76 -12.10 -31.84
C ARG A 120 29.39 -12.38 -32.43
N VAL A 121 29.03 -11.56 -33.42
CA VAL A 121 27.86 -11.81 -34.27
C VAL A 121 28.19 -12.89 -35.30
N ASP A 122 27.67 -14.12 -35.13
CA ASP A 122 27.97 -15.24 -36.02
C ASP A 122 26.76 -16.13 -36.40
N ASP A 123 27.02 -17.36 -36.83
CA ASP A 123 26.00 -18.32 -37.26
C ASP A 123 25.06 -18.73 -36.11
N ILE A 124 25.50 -18.62 -34.84
CA ILE A 124 24.68 -18.91 -33.66
C ILE A 124 23.62 -17.82 -33.49
N ASP A 125 24.00 -16.55 -33.54
CA ASP A 125 23.07 -15.40 -33.44
C ASP A 125 22.10 -15.38 -34.62
N LEU A 126 22.59 -15.73 -35.82
CA LEU A 126 21.70 -15.92 -36.97
C LEU A 126 20.67 -17.04 -36.74
N GLY A 127 21.04 -18.06 -35.98
CA GLY A 127 20.14 -19.12 -35.53
C GLY A 127 19.07 -18.60 -34.59
N ILE A 128 19.45 -17.79 -33.59
CA ILE A 128 18.54 -17.16 -32.62
C ILE A 128 17.55 -16.23 -33.35
N LEU A 129 18.05 -15.31 -34.17
CA LEU A 129 17.22 -14.39 -34.96
C LEU A 129 16.23 -15.13 -35.86
N ARG A 130 16.65 -16.20 -36.53
CA ARG A 130 15.75 -17.01 -37.37
C ARG A 130 14.71 -17.78 -36.58
N SER A 131 15.00 -18.18 -35.35
CA SER A 131 14.04 -18.87 -34.49
C SER A 131 12.88 -17.96 -34.08
N GLN A 132 13.13 -16.65 -34.04
CA GLN A 132 12.16 -15.62 -33.70
C GLN A 132 11.42 -15.03 -34.91
N PHE A 133 11.70 -15.49 -36.15
CA PHE A 133 11.01 -14.99 -37.35
C PHE A 133 9.48 -15.12 -37.23
N PHE A 134 8.78 -14.01 -37.47
CA PHE A 134 7.32 -13.88 -37.32
C PHE A 134 6.79 -14.13 -35.91
N GLN A 135 7.66 -14.22 -34.91
CA GLN A 135 7.28 -14.00 -33.53
C GLN A 135 7.26 -12.47 -33.29
N PRO A 136 6.34 -11.97 -32.46
CA PRO A 136 6.62 -10.71 -31.77
C PRO A 136 7.98 -10.88 -31.08
N PRO A 137 8.90 -9.89 -31.11
CA PRO A 137 9.98 -9.88 -30.13
C PRO A 137 9.35 -9.96 -28.73
N GLY A 138 10.10 -10.33 -27.69
CA GLY A 138 9.62 -10.12 -26.32
C GLY A 138 8.93 -8.76 -26.19
N PRO A 139 7.79 -8.62 -25.46
CA PRO A 139 6.82 -7.55 -25.66
C PRO A 139 7.36 -6.10 -25.60
N SER A 140 7.90 -5.57 -26.70
CA SER A 140 8.30 -4.17 -26.77
C SER A 140 7.10 -3.26 -26.49
N ASN A 141 7.10 -2.65 -25.30
CA ASN A 141 6.00 -1.92 -24.68
C ASN A 141 4.79 -2.81 -24.33
N PRO A 142 4.78 -3.47 -23.15
CA PRO A 142 3.57 -4.13 -22.69
C PRO A 142 2.44 -3.09 -22.66
N ASP A 143 1.28 -3.54 -23.12
CA ASP A 143 0.03 -2.79 -23.22
C ASP A 143 -1.01 -3.78 -22.71
N SER A 144 -1.15 -3.77 -21.38
CA SER A 144 -1.80 -4.80 -20.58
C SER A 144 -3.30 -4.85 -20.84
N ASP A 145 -3.91 -3.73 -21.21
CA ASP A 145 -5.33 -3.61 -21.52
C ASP A 145 -5.67 -3.47 -23.02
N ARG A 146 -4.65 -3.26 -23.86
CA ARG A 146 -4.71 -3.18 -25.33
C ARG A 146 -5.45 -1.97 -25.86
N ASP A 147 -5.35 -0.84 -25.17
CA ASP A 147 -5.96 0.41 -25.59
C ASP A 147 -5.12 1.22 -26.59
N GLY A 148 -3.88 0.78 -26.82
CA GLY A 148 -2.92 1.39 -27.73
C GLY A 148 -1.93 2.34 -27.05
N ILE A 149 -2.01 2.49 -25.72
CA ILE A 149 -1.05 3.17 -24.86
C ILE A 149 -0.23 2.10 -24.12
N PRO A 150 1.11 2.21 -24.10
CA PRO A 150 1.92 1.26 -23.38
C PRO A 150 1.90 1.47 -21.86
N ASP A 151 2.00 0.39 -21.07
CA ASP A 151 1.99 0.37 -19.60
C ASP A 151 2.89 1.44 -18.96
N LYS A 152 4.09 1.69 -19.52
CA LYS A 152 5.04 2.69 -19.01
C LYS A 152 4.57 4.14 -19.19
N SER A 153 3.59 4.38 -20.04
CA SER A 153 3.03 5.68 -20.41
C SER A 153 1.52 5.72 -20.23
N ASP A 154 0.95 4.67 -19.66
CA ASP A 154 -0.47 4.47 -19.45
C ASP A 154 -0.82 4.79 -18.00
N ASN A 155 -1.61 5.84 -17.80
CA ASN A 155 -2.10 6.22 -16.47
C ASN A 155 -3.22 5.29 -15.95
N CYS A 156 -3.63 4.28 -16.73
CA CYS A 156 -4.55 3.21 -16.35
C CYS A 156 -4.12 1.83 -16.88
N VAL A 157 -2.92 1.35 -16.55
CA VAL A 157 -2.28 0.10 -17.01
C VAL A 157 -3.19 -1.13 -17.27
N ILE A 158 -4.30 -1.31 -16.54
CA ILE A 158 -5.20 -2.47 -16.69
C ILE A 158 -6.63 -2.11 -17.15
N VAL A 159 -6.91 -0.84 -17.43
CA VAL A 159 -8.22 -0.31 -17.82
C VAL A 159 -8.09 0.59 -19.04
N ALA A 160 -8.55 0.06 -20.18
CA ALA A 160 -8.41 0.75 -21.46
C ALA A 160 -8.99 2.18 -21.46
N ASN A 161 -8.13 3.17 -21.65
CA ASN A 161 -8.43 4.60 -21.61
C ASN A 161 -7.56 5.37 -22.62
N SER A 162 -7.69 5.04 -23.91
CA SER A 162 -6.86 5.61 -24.98
C SER A 162 -6.82 7.16 -25.09
N ASP A 163 -7.70 7.89 -24.39
CA ASP A 163 -7.68 9.34 -24.27
C ASP A 163 -6.78 9.86 -23.13
N GLN A 164 -6.29 8.98 -22.25
CA GLN A 164 -5.35 9.23 -21.14
C GLN A 164 -5.79 10.41 -20.29
N ARG A 165 -7.10 10.54 -20.07
CA ARG A 165 -7.66 11.63 -19.28
C ARG A 165 -7.24 11.47 -17.83
N ASP A 166 -6.78 12.58 -17.27
CA ASP A 166 -6.36 12.77 -15.88
C ASP A 166 -6.82 14.18 -15.49
N THR A 167 -8.01 14.27 -14.89
CA THR A 167 -8.71 15.54 -14.61
C THR A 167 -7.98 16.35 -13.53
N ASP A 168 -7.47 15.71 -12.49
CA ASP A 168 -6.85 16.32 -11.30
C ASP A 168 -5.30 16.28 -11.30
N ASN A 169 -4.72 15.71 -12.35
CA ASN A 169 -3.29 15.68 -12.69
C ASN A 169 -2.43 14.99 -11.63
N ASP A 170 -2.90 13.87 -11.10
CA ASP A 170 -2.20 13.10 -10.06
C ASP A 170 -1.35 11.95 -10.62
N GLY A 171 -1.49 11.67 -11.92
CA GLY A 171 -0.78 10.62 -12.64
C GLY A 171 -1.59 9.34 -12.83
N PHE A 172 -2.80 9.24 -12.28
CA PHE A 172 -3.76 8.18 -12.52
C PHE A 172 -4.88 8.67 -13.45
N GLY A 173 -5.33 7.79 -14.35
CA GLY A 173 -6.36 8.16 -15.30
C GLY A 173 -7.73 8.20 -14.65
N SER A 174 -8.53 9.21 -14.97
CA SER A 174 -9.82 9.49 -14.32
C SER A 174 -10.81 8.33 -14.35
N ILE A 175 -10.72 7.43 -15.34
CA ILE A 175 -11.59 6.25 -15.42
C ILE A 175 -11.17 5.13 -14.46
N CYS A 176 -9.89 5.05 -14.11
CA CYS A 176 -9.35 4.05 -13.19
C CYS A 176 -9.05 4.63 -11.81
N ASP A 177 -9.44 5.87 -11.53
CA ASP A 177 -9.21 6.57 -10.27
C ASP A 177 -10.42 6.80 -9.33
N PRO A 178 -11.32 5.82 -9.08
CA PRO A 178 -12.44 6.01 -8.15
C PRO A 178 -12.14 5.73 -6.66
N ASP A 179 -10.88 5.55 -6.26
CA ASP A 179 -10.46 5.26 -4.87
C ASP A 179 -10.22 6.53 -4.04
N LEU A 180 -11.29 7.27 -3.74
CA LEU A 180 -11.18 8.63 -3.23
C LEU A 180 -10.44 8.75 -1.88
N ASN A 181 -10.32 7.67 -1.10
CA ASN A 181 -9.60 7.66 0.18
C ASN A 181 -8.24 6.91 0.13
N ASN A 182 -7.83 6.40 -1.02
CA ASN A 182 -6.59 5.63 -1.20
C ASN A 182 -6.43 4.40 -0.29
N ASP A 183 -7.52 3.70 0.03
CA ASP A 183 -7.47 2.47 0.83
C ASP A 183 -7.31 1.19 -0.01
N PHE A 184 -7.10 1.34 -1.33
CA PHE A 184 -7.01 0.31 -2.36
C PHE A 184 -8.34 -0.38 -2.71
N TYR A 185 -9.49 0.10 -2.20
CA TYR A 185 -10.78 -0.51 -2.44
C TYR A 185 -11.91 0.50 -2.65
N VAL A 186 -12.46 0.58 -3.88
CA VAL A 186 -13.74 1.28 -4.05
C VAL A 186 -14.85 0.54 -3.30
N ASN A 187 -15.37 1.21 -2.27
CA ASN A 187 -16.35 0.67 -1.37
C ASN A 187 -17.40 1.74 -0.97
N PHE A 188 -18.09 1.49 0.15
CA PHE A 188 -19.14 2.40 0.61
C PHE A 188 -18.60 3.70 1.23
N VAL A 189 -17.32 3.73 1.61
CA VAL A 189 -16.62 4.92 2.10
C VAL A 189 -16.40 5.90 0.94
N ASP A 190 -15.88 5.44 -0.19
CA ASP A 190 -15.68 6.24 -1.42
C ASP A 190 -16.99 6.78 -1.96
N LEU A 191 -18.02 5.93 -1.99
CA LEU A 191 -19.37 6.38 -2.33
C LEU A 191 -19.90 7.43 -1.34
N GLY A 192 -19.46 7.36 -0.09
CA GLY A 192 -19.73 8.37 0.93
C GLY A 192 -19.08 9.71 0.58
N MET A 193 -17.79 9.70 0.21
CA MET A 193 -17.01 10.87 -0.22
C MET A 193 -17.56 11.49 -1.51
N PHE A 194 -17.76 10.69 -2.55
CA PHE A 194 -18.37 11.10 -3.82
C PHE A 194 -19.72 11.81 -3.62
N ARG A 195 -20.53 11.36 -2.66
CA ARG A 195 -21.83 11.99 -2.36
C ARG A 195 -21.70 13.36 -1.71
N GLN A 196 -20.58 13.67 -1.05
CA GLN A 196 -20.37 14.98 -0.44
C GLN A 196 -20.20 16.06 -1.52
N VAL A 197 -19.58 15.67 -2.64
CA VAL A 197 -19.26 16.53 -3.78
C VAL A 197 -20.24 16.40 -4.95
N TYR A 198 -21.30 15.60 -4.84
CA TYR A 198 -22.28 15.43 -5.92
C TYR A 198 -22.90 16.78 -6.37
N GLY A 199 -22.70 17.13 -7.64
CA GLY A 199 -23.13 18.37 -8.25
C GLY A 199 -22.15 19.55 -8.12
N SER A 200 -20.92 19.33 -7.62
CA SER A 200 -19.82 20.29 -7.65
C SER A 200 -18.99 20.18 -8.95
N ASP A 201 -17.92 20.98 -9.03
CA ASP A 201 -16.85 20.96 -10.02
C ASP A 201 -15.55 20.34 -9.46
N ASP A 202 -15.67 19.43 -8.49
CA ASP A 202 -14.54 18.73 -7.88
C ASP A 202 -13.82 17.85 -8.91
N GLU A 203 -12.55 18.17 -9.20
CA GLU A 203 -11.75 17.53 -10.24
C GLU A 203 -11.43 16.05 -9.94
N ASN A 204 -11.34 15.68 -8.66
CA ASN A 204 -11.02 14.32 -8.20
C ASN A 204 -12.23 13.38 -8.30
N ALA A 205 -13.46 13.93 -8.24
CA ALA A 205 -14.69 13.17 -8.42
C ALA A 205 -15.31 13.27 -9.84
N ASP A 206 -14.73 14.07 -10.74
CA ASP A 206 -15.14 14.23 -12.15
C ASP A 206 -14.40 13.24 -13.07
N PHE A 207 -14.77 11.97 -12.95
CA PHE A 207 -14.13 10.84 -13.66
C PHE A 207 -14.29 10.91 -15.18
N ASN A 208 -15.36 11.55 -15.67
CA ASN A 208 -15.60 11.69 -17.10
C ASN A 208 -15.02 13.00 -17.69
N GLY A 209 -14.69 13.97 -16.82
CA GLY A 209 -14.05 15.24 -17.14
C GLY A 209 -14.93 16.17 -17.96
N ASP A 210 -16.23 16.24 -17.65
CA ASP A 210 -17.16 17.21 -18.26
C ASP A 210 -17.40 18.47 -17.40
N GLY A 211 -16.75 18.53 -16.24
CA GLY A 211 -16.74 19.64 -15.30
C GLY A 211 -17.86 19.60 -14.26
N LEU A 212 -18.56 18.48 -14.10
CA LEU A 212 -19.60 18.30 -13.11
C LEU A 212 -19.61 16.88 -12.54
N VAL A 213 -19.59 16.75 -11.21
CA VAL A 213 -19.78 15.46 -10.54
C VAL A 213 -21.25 15.05 -10.62
N ASP A 214 -21.61 14.07 -11.45
CA ASP A 214 -23.00 13.69 -11.67
C ASP A 214 -23.29 12.17 -11.78
N ASP A 215 -24.43 11.80 -12.36
CA ASP A 215 -24.84 10.40 -12.51
C ASP A 215 -23.90 9.61 -13.44
N ALA A 216 -23.21 10.28 -14.38
CA ALA A 216 -22.23 9.67 -15.28
C ALA A 216 -20.99 9.21 -14.50
N ASP A 217 -20.46 10.04 -13.60
CA ASP A 217 -19.31 9.69 -12.75
C ASP A 217 -19.68 8.61 -11.75
N LEU A 218 -20.90 8.67 -11.20
CA LEU A 218 -21.41 7.62 -10.33
C LEU A 218 -21.49 6.26 -11.06
N ASP A 219 -21.79 6.24 -12.35
CA ASP A 219 -21.79 5.01 -13.15
C ASP A 219 -20.38 4.47 -13.40
N ILE A 220 -19.37 5.35 -13.55
CA ILE A 220 -17.95 4.97 -13.58
C ILE A 220 -17.56 4.36 -12.23
N MET A 221 -17.75 5.08 -11.12
CA MET A 221 -17.41 4.58 -9.77
C MET A 221 -18.04 3.21 -9.46
N LYS A 222 -19.33 3.02 -9.80
CA LYS A 222 -20.02 1.73 -9.58
C LYS A 222 -19.40 0.57 -10.36
N ALA A 223 -18.72 0.81 -11.47
CA ALA A 223 -18.05 -0.24 -12.23
C ALA A 223 -16.87 -0.86 -11.46
N TYR A 224 -16.29 -0.09 -10.52
CA TYR A 224 -15.14 -0.48 -9.70
C TYR A 224 -15.50 -0.94 -8.30
N PHE A 225 -16.78 -0.95 -7.92
CA PHE A 225 -17.24 -1.51 -6.65
C PHE A 225 -16.71 -2.94 -6.49
N PHE A 226 -15.83 -3.15 -5.49
CA PHE A 226 -15.14 -4.42 -5.21
C PHE A 226 -14.04 -4.85 -6.22
N GLY A 227 -13.57 -3.97 -7.09
CA GLY A 227 -12.38 -4.15 -7.94
C GLY A 227 -11.19 -3.33 -7.44
N PRO A 228 -9.98 -3.51 -8.02
CA PRO A 228 -8.82 -2.66 -7.72
C PRO A 228 -8.81 -1.42 -8.64
N PRO A 229 -9.20 -0.24 -8.15
CA PRO A 229 -8.88 1.05 -8.78
C PRO A 229 -7.40 1.44 -8.53
N GLY A 230 -6.94 2.45 -9.26
CA GLY A 230 -5.76 3.24 -8.89
C GLY A 230 -6.08 4.18 -7.72
N PRO A 231 -5.05 4.63 -6.98
CA PRO A 231 -5.19 5.64 -5.95
C PRO A 231 -5.44 7.02 -6.56
N SER A 232 -6.29 7.79 -5.89
CA SER A 232 -6.64 9.16 -6.23
C SER A 232 -5.77 10.18 -5.51
N LYS A 233 -6.01 11.46 -5.79
CA LYS A 233 -5.51 12.58 -5.01
C LYS A 233 -6.54 12.97 -3.95
N PRO A 234 -6.44 12.47 -2.70
CA PRO A 234 -7.46 12.74 -1.71
C PRO A 234 -7.48 14.22 -1.39
N ASP A 235 -8.67 14.80 -1.37
CA ASP A 235 -9.00 16.16 -0.92
C ASP A 235 -10.30 16.01 -0.13
N THR A 236 -10.15 15.67 1.14
CA THR A 236 -11.23 15.18 1.99
C THR A 236 -12.25 16.27 2.31
N ASP A 237 -11.84 17.54 2.30
CA ASP A 237 -12.70 18.69 2.59
C ASP A 237 -13.07 19.57 1.38
N SER A 238 -12.54 19.20 0.20
CA SER A 238 -12.83 19.80 -1.10
C SER A 238 -12.47 21.29 -1.16
N ASP A 239 -11.39 21.70 -0.50
CA ASP A 239 -10.92 23.09 -0.53
C ASP A 239 -9.94 23.36 -1.69
N ASN A 240 -9.64 22.36 -2.52
CA ASN A 240 -8.65 22.35 -3.60
C ASN A 240 -7.20 22.25 -3.11
N ILE A 241 -6.99 21.74 -1.90
CA ILE A 241 -5.68 21.43 -1.35
C ILE A 241 -5.67 19.94 -1.01
N PRO A 242 -4.85 19.14 -1.69
CA PRO A 242 -4.80 17.70 -1.43
C PRO A 242 -4.44 17.40 0.02
N ASP A 243 -4.99 16.35 0.61
CA ASP A 243 -4.79 15.93 2.01
C ASP A 243 -3.30 15.88 2.40
N LYS A 244 -2.42 15.49 1.48
CA LYS A 244 -0.96 15.42 1.70
C LYS A 244 -0.30 16.81 1.89
N SER A 245 -0.93 17.85 1.36
CA SER A 245 -0.47 19.24 1.40
C SER A 245 -1.40 20.14 2.21
N ASP A 246 -2.51 19.59 2.71
CA ASP A 246 -3.51 20.30 3.48
C ASP A 246 -3.23 20.16 4.98
N ASN A 247 -2.93 21.30 5.61
CA ASN A 247 -2.75 21.39 7.05
C ASN A 247 -4.08 21.38 7.83
N CYS A 248 -5.22 21.25 7.18
CA CYS A 248 -6.53 21.03 7.76
C CYS A 248 -7.41 20.07 6.95
N THR A 249 -6.94 18.85 6.67
CA THR A 249 -7.60 17.80 5.84
C THR A 249 -9.11 17.55 6.01
N LEU A 250 -9.75 18.02 7.08
CA LEU A 250 -11.18 17.86 7.35
C LEU A 250 -11.95 19.19 7.36
N VAL A 251 -11.28 20.32 7.15
CA VAL A 251 -11.78 21.67 7.39
C VAL A 251 -11.19 22.65 6.36
N ALA A 252 -11.99 22.93 5.33
CA ALA A 252 -11.59 23.75 4.21
C ALA A 252 -10.95 25.07 4.63
N ASN A 253 -9.70 25.27 4.22
CA ASN A 253 -8.86 26.38 4.63
C ASN A 253 -7.84 26.77 3.54
N ASN A 254 -8.28 27.11 2.33
CA ASN A 254 -7.44 27.44 1.16
C ASN A 254 -6.22 28.37 1.41
N ALA A 255 -6.25 29.17 2.48
CA ALA A 255 -5.14 30.03 2.87
C ALA A 255 -3.96 29.28 3.51
N GLN A 256 -4.15 28.03 3.95
CA GLN A 256 -3.17 27.17 4.62
C GLN A 256 -2.39 27.90 5.71
N ARG A 257 -3.07 28.82 6.41
CA ARG A 257 -2.41 29.63 7.42
C ARG A 257 -2.11 28.72 8.60
N ASP A 258 -0.84 28.69 8.97
CA ASP A 258 -0.29 28.01 10.14
C ASP A 258 0.68 29.01 10.78
N THR A 259 0.33 29.54 11.95
CA THR A 259 1.02 30.69 12.56
C THR A 259 2.14 30.25 13.48
N ASP A 260 1.98 29.12 14.17
CA ASP A 260 2.97 28.53 15.08
C ASP A 260 3.84 27.45 14.41
N ASN A 261 3.58 27.11 13.15
CA ASN A 261 4.32 26.18 12.29
C ASN A 261 4.40 24.76 12.85
N ASP A 262 3.31 24.31 13.46
CA ASP A 262 3.14 22.95 13.98
C ASP A 262 2.67 21.96 12.88
N GLY A 263 2.32 22.48 11.71
CA GLY A 263 1.80 21.77 10.54
C GLY A 263 0.30 21.55 10.56
N PHE A 264 -0.45 22.23 11.43
CA PHE A 264 -1.91 22.29 11.44
C PHE A 264 -2.36 23.73 11.17
N GLY A 265 -3.35 23.89 10.32
CA GLY A 265 -3.82 25.21 9.96
C GLY A 265 -4.61 25.83 11.11
N ASN A 266 -4.54 27.16 11.26
CA ASN A 266 -5.25 27.89 12.30
C ASN A 266 -6.77 27.59 12.35
N PHE A 267 -7.38 27.15 11.23
CA PHE A 267 -8.81 26.81 11.12
C PHE A 267 -9.18 25.48 11.79
N CYS A 268 -8.23 24.57 11.96
CA CYS A 268 -8.42 23.24 12.54
C CYS A 268 -7.52 22.99 13.77
N ASP A 269 -6.85 24.00 14.29
CA ASP A 269 -6.13 23.94 15.58
C ASP A 269 -6.85 24.57 16.83
N PRO A 270 -8.19 24.57 17.00
CA PRO A 270 -8.79 24.99 18.27
C PRO A 270 -8.66 24.00 19.45
N ASP A 271 -8.05 22.83 19.23
CA ASP A 271 -7.89 21.73 20.21
C ASP A 271 -6.63 21.91 21.05
N LEU A 272 -6.64 22.93 21.91
CA LEU A 272 -5.45 23.40 22.65
C LEU A 272 -4.85 22.38 23.64
N ASN A 273 -5.50 21.25 23.91
CA ASN A 273 -4.96 20.17 24.73
C ASN A 273 -4.70 18.86 23.97
N ASN A 274 -4.93 18.85 22.65
CA ASN A 274 -4.69 17.73 21.74
C ASN A 274 -5.42 16.44 22.16
N ASP A 275 -6.65 16.54 22.66
CA ASP A 275 -7.47 15.37 22.99
C ASP A 275 -8.45 14.95 21.87
N LEU A 276 -8.29 15.57 20.69
CA LEU A 276 -9.07 15.41 19.45
C LEU A 276 -10.52 15.89 19.58
N ILE A 277 -10.84 16.63 20.66
CA ILE A 277 -12.19 17.07 20.95
C ILE A 277 -12.16 18.48 21.53
N VAL A 278 -12.50 19.48 20.71
CA VAL A 278 -12.66 20.85 21.22
C VAL A 278 -13.82 20.91 22.20
N ASN A 279 -13.48 21.14 23.47
CA ASN A 279 -14.39 21.05 24.58
C ASN A 279 -14.15 22.15 25.63
N VAL A 280 -14.71 21.94 26.83
CA VAL A 280 -14.61 22.91 27.92
C VAL A 280 -13.19 23.04 28.50
N ILE A 281 -12.34 22.05 28.27
CA ILE A 281 -10.93 22.05 28.69
C ILE A 281 -10.15 23.04 27.82
N ASP A 282 -10.31 23.01 26.50
CA ASP A 282 -9.68 23.93 25.54
C ASP A 282 -10.13 25.37 25.78
N LEU A 283 -11.42 25.56 26.01
CA LEU A 283 -11.94 26.86 26.41
C LEU A 283 -11.32 27.34 27.73
N GLY A 284 -10.92 26.42 28.61
CA GLY A 284 -10.19 26.71 29.84
C GLY A 284 -8.75 27.15 29.59
N ILE A 285 -8.08 26.59 28.59
CA ILE A 285 -6.73 26.95 28.15
C ILE A 285 -6.76 28.30 27.42
N PHE A 286 -7.64 28.45 26.43
CA PHE A 286 -7.86 29.69 25.68
C PHE A 286 -8.09 30.91 26.59
N ARG A 287 -8.87 30.74 27.66
CA ARG A 287 -9.12 31.82 28.64
C ARG A 287 -7.87 32.29 29.38
N GLN A 288 -6.83 31.46 29.49
CA GLN A 288 -5.58 31.83 30.14
C GLN A 288 -4.72 32.74 29.25
N VAL A 289 -4.89 32.62 27.94
CA VAL A 289 -4.14 33.35 26.91
C VAL A 289 -4.98 34.46 26.25
N PHE A 290 -6.21 34.69 26.69
CA PHE A 290 -7.05 35.77 26.15
C PHE A 290 -6.39 37.16 26.27
N GLY A 291 -6.21 37.83 25.14
CA GLY A 291 -5.57 39.14 25.01
C GLY A 291 -4.04 39.11 24.92
N THR A 292 -3.43 37.94 24.73
CA THR A 292 -2.00 37.79 24.43
C THR A 292 -1.76 37.71 22.92
N ALA A 293 -0.52 37.48 22.52
CA ALA A 293 -0.12 37.12 21.15
C ALA A 293 0.37 35.66 21.15
N ASP A 294 -0.37 34.79 21.83
CA ASP A 294 -0.11 33.35 21.81
C ASP A 294 -0.48 32.83 20.42
N GLU A 295 0.51 32.33 19.69
CA GLU A 295 0.39 31.97 18.27
C GLU A 295 -0.55 30.77 18.07
N ASN A 296 -0.59 29.85 19.03
CA ASN A 296 -1.42 28.65 19.00
C ASN A 296 -2.90 28.97 19.28
N ALA A 297 -3.19 30.00 20.07
CA ALA A 297 -4.57 30.45 20.31
C ALA A 297 -5.07 31.58 19.37
N ASP A 298 -4.25 32.01 18.40
CA ASP A 298 -4.57 33.04 17.40
C ASP A 298 -5.14 32.40 16.11
N PHE A 299 -6.32 31.80 16.21
CA PHE A 299 -6.93 31.01 15.13
C PHE A 299 -7.27 31.82 13.86
N ASN A 300 -7.38 33.15 13.94
CA ASN A 300 -7.56 33.98 12.75
C ASN A 300 -6.23 34.54 12.21
N GLY A 301 -5.15 34.47 13.00
CA GLY A 301 -3.80 34.88 12.63
C GLY A 301 -3.64 36.39 12.46
N ASP A 302 -4.33 37.20 13.26
CA ASP A 302 -4.22 38.66 13.25
C ASP A 302 -3.18 39.21 14.23
N GLY A 303 -2.55 38.33 15.00
CA GLY A 303 -1.50 38.60 15.97
C GLY A 303 -2.01 38.81 17.40
N THR A 304 -3.31 38.63 17.66
CA THR A 304 -3.88 38.77 19.00
C THR A 304 -4.99 37.76 19.29
N VAL A 305 -4.90 37.09 20.45
CA VAL A 305 -5.97 36.20 20.93
C VAL A 305 -7.14 37.03 21.44
N ASP A 306 -8.25 37.06 20.71
CA ASP A 306 -9.39 37.91 21.06
C ASP A 306 -10.77 37.25 20.86
N THR A 307 -11.82 38.06 20.76
CA THR A 307 -13.19 37.57 20.57
C THR A 307 -13.42 36.87 19.22
N ALA A 308 -12.64 37.19 18.19
CA ALA A 308 -12.72 36.55 16.88
C ALA A 308 -12.22 35.10 16.97
N ASP A 309 -11.13 34.84 17.68
CA ASP A 309 -10.62 33.47 17.90
C ASP A 309 -11.57 32.68 18.80
N LEU A 310 -12.17 33.34 19.78
CA LEU A 310 -13.22 32.72 20.59
C LEU A 310 -14.44 32.32 19.75
N ASP A 311 -14.76 33.04 18.68
CA ASP A 311 -15.86 32.69 17.77
C ASP A 311 -15.48 31.52 16.85
N ILE A 312 -14.22 31.42 16.43
CA ILE A 312 -13.67 30.25 15.73
C ILE A 312 -13.74 29.03 16.64
N MET A 313 -13.17 29.08 17.85
CA MET A 313 -13.21 27.97 18.82
C MET A 313 -14.64 27.50 19.12
N LYS A 314 -15.61 28.42 19.24
CA LYS A 314 -17.02 28.05 19.46
C LYS A 314 -17.64 27.31 18.28
N ALA A 315 -17.18 27.55 17.05
CA ALA A 315 -17.68 26.85 15.87
C ALA A 315 -17.37 25.35 15.93
N TYR A 316 -16.27 24.98 16.58
CA TYR A 316 -15.81 23.60 16.74
C TYR A 316 -16.18 22.96 18.09
N PHE A 317 -16.95 23.66 18.91
CA PHE A 317 -17.32 23.20 20.25
C PHE A 317 -18.17 21.90 20.15
N PHE A 318 -17.61 20.78 20.64
CA PHE A 318 -18.11 19.40 20.48
C PHE A 318 -17.94 18.75 19.09
N GLY A 319 -17.16 19.36 18.19
CA GLY A 319 -16.75 18.76 16.91
C GLY A 319 -15.30 18.31 16.93
N PRO A 320 -14.87 17.49 15.96
CA PRO A 320 -13.45 17.16 15.77
C PRO A 320 -12.73 18.32 15.04
N PRO A 321 -11.78 18.96 15.71
CA PRO A 321 -10.51 19.33 15.08
C PRO A 321 -9.29 18.95 15.96
N GLY A 322 -8.06 19.04 15.43
CA GLY A 322 -6.77 18.87 16.15
C GLY A 322 -5.65 18.26 15.29
N PRO A 323 -4.43 18.04 15.82
CA PRO A 323 -3.75 18.70 16.96
C PRO A 323 -2.46 19.47 16.60
N SER A 324 -2.01 20.37 17.47
CA SER A 324 -0.59 20.78 17.52
C SER A 324 0.30 19.68 18.12
N ASN A 325 0.83 18.82 17.23
CA ASN A 325 1.79 17.74 17.46
C ASN A 325 1.18 16.48 18.13
N PRO A 326 0.53 15.60 17.33
CA PRO A 326 -0.11 14.40 17.84
C PRO A 326 0.91 13.48 18.52
N ASP A 327 0.49 12.78 19.58
CA ASP A 327 1.26 11.76 20.31
C ASP A 327 0.33 10.57 20.48
N THR A 328 0.33 9.69 19.48
CA THR A 328 -0.67 8.65 19.27
C THR A 328 -0.59 7.56 20.34
N ASP A 329 0.60 7.25 20.84
CA ASP A 329 0.82 6.22 21.85
C ASP A 329 1.02 6.76 23.28
N GLY A 330 1.14 8.08 23.44
CA GLY A 330 1.19 8.79 24.71
C GLY A 330 2.53 8.70 25.41
N ASP A 331 3.63 8.50 24.68
CA ASP A 331 4.97 8.33 25.24
C ASP A 331 5.73 9.66 25.44
N ASN A 332 5.11 10.78 25.10
CA ASN A 332 5.62 12.16 25.10
C ASN A 332 6.61 12.48 23.97
N ILE A 333 6.67 11.64 22.93
CA ILE A 333 7.29 11.93 21.65
C ILE A 333 6.16 12.16 20.63
N PRO A 334 6.14 13.31 19.97
CA PRO A 334 5.11 13.55 18.98
C PRO A 334 5.30 12.69 17.73
N ASP A 335 4.22 12.20 17.11
CA ASP A 335 4.17 11.31 15.94
C ASP A 335 5.14 11.71 14.82
N LYS A 336 5.29 13.01 14.56
CA LYS A 336 6.20 13.54 13.51
C LYS A 336 7.68 13.29 13.82
N SER A 337 8.02 13.06 15.08
CA SER A 337 9.36 12.81 15.60
C SER A 337 9.47 11.44 16.28
N ASP A 338 8.41 10.64 16.22
CA ASP A 338 8.31 9.34 16.87
C ASP A 338 8.62 8.23 15.87
N ASN A 339 9.73 7.52 16.10
CA ASN A 339 10.12 6.38 15.28
C ASN A 339 9.30 5.10 15.55
N CYS A 340 8.33 5.14 16.48
CA CYS A 340 7.34 4.09 16.74
C CYS A 340 5.94 4.62 17.11
N ILE A 341 5.33 5.48 16.27
CA ILE A 341 4.01 6.15 16.44
C ILE A 341 2.89 5.39 17.21
N LEU A 342 2.80 4.06 17.14
CA LEU A 342 1.76 3.27 17.84
C LEU A 342 2.26 2.49 19.06
N VAL A 343 3.54 2.57 19.41
CA VAL A 343 4.21 1.75 20.41
C VAL A 343 5.19 2.57 21.24
N ALA A 344 4.71 2.96 22.42
CA ALA A 344 5.41 3.87 23.32
C ALA A 344 6.88 3.49 23.55
N ASN A 345 7.79 4.37 23.14
CA ASN A 345 9.23 4.21 23.19
C ASN A 345 9.94 5.57 23.41
N SER A 346 9.68 6.19 24.56
CA SER A 346 10.25 7.52 24.90
C SER A 346 11.79 7.65 24.83
N ASP A 347 12.53 6.56 24.67
CA ASP A 347 13.98 6.56 24.44
C ASP A 347 14.39 6.62 22.96
N GLN A 348 13.43 6.45 22.04
CA GLN A 348 13.55 6.59 20.58
C GLN A 348 14.75 5.81 20.02
N ARG A 349 15.02 4.64 20.59
CA ARG A 349 16.18 3.83 20.19
C ARG A 349 15.98 3.32 18.78
N ASP A 350 16.90 3.69 17.90
CA ASP A 350 17.03 3.24 16.51
C ASP A 350 18.53 2.99 16.28
N THR A 351 18.92 1.73 16.17
CA THR A 351 20.33 1.33 16.24
C THR A 351 20.99 1.28 14.86
N ASP A 352 20.24 0.87 13.84
CA ASP A 352 20.68 0.81 12.46
C ASP A 352 20.39 2.09 11.66
N ASN A 353 19.69 3.06 12.26
CA ASN A 353 19.40 4.39 11.74
C ASN A 353 18.56 4.36 10.46
N ASP A 354 17.63 3.43 10.37
CA ASP A 354 16.71 3.32 9.25
C ASP A 354 15.43 4.18 9.44
N GLY A 355 15.30 4.81 10.61
CA GLY A 355 14.18 5.68 10.97
C GLY A 355 13.08 4.97 11.74
N PHE A 356 13.21 3.67 12.03
CA PHE A 356 12.28 2.90 12.83
C PHE A 356 12.89 2.55 14.19
N GLY A 357 12.08 2.63 15.25
CA GLY A 357 12.57 2.32 16.58
C GLY A 357 12.68 0.81 16.79
N ASN A 358 13.75 0.37 17.47
CA ASN A 358 14.02 -1.03 17.80
C ASN A 358 12.79 -1.80 18.34
N ILE A 359 11.91 -1.16 19.13
CA ILE A 359 10.75 -1.84 19.73
C ILE A 359 9.65 -2.17 18.71
N CYS A 360 9.57 -1.40 17.63
CA CYS A 360 8.60 -1.57 16.56
C CYS A 360 9.25 -2.05 15.25
N ASP A 361 10.57 -2.22 15.20
CA ASP A 361 11.31 -2.75 14.06
C ASP A 361 11.99 -4.11 14.34
N PRO A 362 11.24 -5.23 14.27
CA PRO A 362 11.83 -6.55 14.35
C PRO A 362 12.17 -7.18 12.99
N ASP A 363 12.29 -6.40 11.91
CA ASP A 363 12.73 -6.85 10.58
C ASP A 363 14.27 -6.80 10.46
N LEU A 364 14.92 -7.82 11.02
CA LEU A 364 16.38 -7.93 11.04
C LEU A 364 17.00 -8.21 9.66
N THR A 365 16.19 -8.44 8.63
CA THR A 365 16.66 -8.60 7.24
C THR A 365 16.46 -7.36 6.37
N ASN A 366 15.69 -6.38 6.87
CA ASN A 366 15.24 -5.19 6.15
C ASN A 366 14.59 -5.55 4.80
N ASP A 367 13.76 -6.61 4.80
CA ASP A 367 13.02 -7.09 3.62
C ASP A 367 11.52 -6.69 3.62
N LEU A 368 11.14 -5.84 4.57
CA LEU A 368 9.81 -5.30 4.85
C LEU A 368 8.81 -6.29 5.44
N ILE A 369 9.24 -7.51 5.80
CA ILE A 369 8.34 -8.54 6.32
C ILE A 369 8.99 -9.30 7.48
N VAL A 370 8.46 -9.11 8.68
CA VAL A 370 8.93 -9.88 9.85
C VAL A 370 8.50 -11.33 9.72
N ASN A 371 9.45 -12.23 9.49
CA ASN A 371 9.18 -13.63 9.19
C ASN A 371 10.19 -14.62 9.81
N VAL A 372 10.25 -15.82 9.24
CA VAL A 372 11.14 -16.88 9.73
C VAL A 372 12.62 -16.58 9.48
N ALA A 373 12.94 -15.71 8.52
CA ALA A 373 14.29 -15.23 8.25
C ALA A 373 14.80 -14.36 9.41
N ASP A 374 14.01 -13.41 9.89
CA ASP A 374 14.32 -12.56 11.05
C ASP A 374 14.46 -13.38 12.32
N LEU A 375 13.54 -14.33 12.51
CA LEU A 375 13.64 -15.29 13.62
C LEU A 375 14.92 -16.12 13.54
N ALA A 376 15.42 -16.44 12.34
CA ALA A 376 16.68 -17.15 12.20
C ALA A 376 17.88 -16.28 12.60
N ILE A 377 17.83 -14.96 12.40
CA ILE A 377 18.84 -13.99 12.87
C ILE A 377 18.74 -13.84 14.38
N LEU A 378 17.55 -13.54 14.93
CA LEU A 378 17.32 -13.40 16.37
C LEU A 378 17.81 -14.62 17.16
N ARG A 379 17.57 -15.83 16.64
CA ARG A 379 18.03 -17.08 17.27
C ARG A 379 19.55 -17.27 17.26
N GLN A 380 20.27 -16.66 16.31
CA GLN A 380 21.73 -16.72 16.27
C GLN A 380 22.36 -15.83 17.34
N VAL A 381 21.71 -14.72 17.66
CA VAL A 381 22.17 -13.72 18.64
C VAL A 381 21.51 -13.87 20.01
N PHE A 382 20.71 -14.92 20.21
CA PHE A 382 20.06 -15.17 21.50
C PHE A 382 21.08 -15.29 22.66
N GLY A 383 20.92 -14.46 23.69
CA GLY A 383 21.79 -14.35 24.86
C GLY A 383 23.02 -13.46 24.66
N THR A 384 23.12 -12.74 23.54
CA THR A 384 24.13 -11.69 23.33
C THR A 384 23.57 -10.32 23.74
N ASN A 385 24.35 -9.27 23.49
CA ASN A 385 23.97 -7.87 23.61
C ASN A 385 23.93 -7.21 22.23
N ASP A 386 23.48 -7.95 21.21
CA ASP A 386 23.33 -7.41 19.86
C ASP A 386 22.29 -6.30 19.89
N GLU A 387 22.72 -5.08 19.54
CA GLU A 387 21.93 -3.87 19.77
C GLU A 387 20.73 -3.78 18.82
N ASN A 388 20.79 -4.39 17.63
CA ASN A 388 19.67 -4.41 16.68
C ASN A 388 18.60 -5.44 17.08
N ALA A 389 19.00 -6.52 17.77
CA ALA A 389 18.11 -7.58 18.20
C ALA A 389 17.61 -7.43 19.65
N ASP A 390 18.08 -6.41 20.37
CA ASP A 390 17.64 -6.00 21.71
C ASP A 390 16.51 -4.97 21.57
N PHE A 391 15.31 -5.44 21.23
CA PHE A 391 14.15 -4.61 20.88
C PHE A 391 13.60 -3.84 22.10
N ASN A 392 13.67 -4.44 23.29
CA ASN A 392 13.21 -3.79 24.52
C ASN A 392 14.28 -2.89 25.18
N GLY A 393 15.51 -2.95 24.69
CA GLY A 393 16.64 -2.14 25.13
C GLY A 393 17.18 -2.49 26.53
N ASP A 394 16.90 -3.68 27.06
CA ASP A 394 17.31 -4.11 28.40
C ASP A 394 18.78 -4.58 28.48
N GLY A 395 19.44 -4.67 27.31
CA GLY A 395 20.86 -4.99 27.16
C GLY A 395 21.14 -6.46 26.89
N THR A 396 20.10 -7.29 26.72
CA THR A 396 20.25 -8.71 26.38
C THR A 396 19.17 -9.21 25.43
N VAL A 397 19.58 -9.88 24.35
CA VAL A 397 18.64 -10.55 23.44
C VAL A 397 18.09 -11.80 24.12
N ASP A 398 16.83 -11.79 24.54
CA ASP A 398 16.22 -12.91 25.25
C ASP A 398 14.78 -13.24 24.82
N THR A 399 14.03 -13.93 25.68
CA THR A 399 12.65 -14.30 25.39
C THR A 399 11.71 -13.10 25.25
N ALA A 400 12.02 -11.96 25.87
CA ALA A 400 11.25 -10.73 25.75
C ALA A 400 11.31 -10.17 24.31
N ASP A 401 12.50 -10.15 23.71
CA ASP A 401 12.68 -9.72 22.31
C ASP A 401 11.99 -10.69 21.34
N LEU A 402 12.06 -11.98 21.64
CA LEU A 402 11.33 -12.98 20.87
C LEU A 402 9.80 -12.79 20.96
N ASP A 403 9.28 -12.33 22.09
CA ASP A 403 7.85 -12.06 22.26
C ASP A 403 7.43 -10.76 21.56
N ILE A 404 8.31 -9.74 21.51
CA ILE A 404 8.15 -8.55 20.66
C ILE A 404 8.09 -8.97 19.19
N MET A 405 9.13 -9.64 18.67
CA MET A 405 9.17 -10.08 17.26
C MET A 405 7.93 -10.89 16.85
N LYS A 406 7.46 -11.82 17.70
CA LYS A 406 6.26 -12.62 17.42
C LYS A 406 4.99 -11.77 17.24
N ALA A 407 4.91 -10.60 17.86
CA ALA A 407 3.77 -9.71 17.69
C ALA A 407 3.67 -9.14 16.26
N TYR A 408 4.79 -9.13 15.53
CA TYR A 408 4.90 -8.58 14.18
C TYR A 408 5.01 -9.64 13.08
N PHE A 409 5.01 -10.94 13.41
CA PHE A 409 5.10 -12.02 12.43
C PHE A 409 4.07 -11.89 11.30
N TYR A 410 4.55 -11.87 10.05
CA TYR A 410 3.82 -11.66 8.80
C TYR A 410 3.21 -10.26 8.62
N GLY A 411 3.58 -9.30 9.46
CA GLY A 411 3.27 -7.88 9.30
C GLY A 411 4.50 -7.08 8.84
N PRO A 412 4.28 -5.83 8.37
CA PRO A 412 5.37 -4.89 8.16
C PRO A 412 6.06 -4.57 9.51
N PRO A 413 7.37 -4.23 9.51
CA PRO A 413 7.98 -3.58 10.67
C PRO A 413 7.20 -2.29 10.93
N GLY A 414 6.82 -2.03 12.19
CA GLY A 414 6.24 -0.78 12.68
C GLY A 414 5.05 -0.18 11.90
N PRO A 415 3.88 0.06 12.51
CA PRO A 415 2.77 0.76 11.84
C PRO A 415 2.97 2.29 11.74
N SER A 416 4.16 2.77 11.37
CA SER A 416 4.41 4.16 11.01
C SER A 416 4.17 4.35 9.52
N GLY A 417 3.04 4.97 9.19
CA GLY A 417 2.62 5.23 7.82
C GLY A 417 3.54 6.20 7.08
N VAL A 418 4.57 5.66 6.42
CA VAL A 418 5.19 6.04 5.12
C VAL A 418 6.69 5.73 5.17
N ALA A 419 7.16 4.88 4.25
CA ALA A 419 8.57 4.51 4.08
C ALA A 419 9.37 5.57 3.30
N PRO A 420 10.71 5.60 3.46
CA PRO A 420 11.58 5.87 2.32
C PRO A 420 12.47 4.68 1.94
N THR A 421 12.34 4.30 0.68
CA THR A 421 13.35 3.61 -0.12
C THR A 421 14.66 4.42 -0.20
N LEU A 422 15.81 3.76 -0.07
CA LEU A 422 16.75 3.57 -1.19
C LEU A 422 17.81 2.53 -0.82
N SER A 423 17.84 1.46 -1.61
CA SER A 423 19.09 0.79 -1.95
C SER A 423 20.00 1.82 -2.64
N GLU A 424 21.21 2.04 -2.14
CA GLU A 424 22.43 2.16 -2.95
C GLU A 424 23.68 2.10 -2.06
N THR A 425 24.37 0.96 -2.11
CA THR A 425 25.83 0.76 -1.97
C THR A 425 26.63 1.61 -0.98
N GLN A 426 27.22 0.94 0.01
CA GLN A 426 28.68 0.97 0.20
C GLN A 426 29.27 -0.34 0.75
#